data_AF-A0A0B8Q6Q0-F1
#
_entry.id   AF-A0A0B8Q6Q0-F1
#
_cell.length_a   1.000
_cell.length_b   1.000
_cell.length_c   1.000
_cell.angle_alpha   90.00
_cell.angle_beta   90.00
_cell.angle_gamma   90.00
#
_symmetry.space_group_name_H-M   'P 1'
#
loop_
_entity.id
_entity.type
_entity.pdbx_description
1 polymer ?
#
loop_
_entity_poly.entity_id
_entity_poly.type
_entity_poly.pdbx_seq_one_letter_code
_entity_poly.pdbx_strand_id
1 'polypeptide(L)'
;MKEQGVHETPIEQMIRLYQDKLYPEAVVDGERLIRVDDFELSEEVQARVNEIMPNLTAENFTLLGDYQGFKQEFMQLNGFELDGVDYEQEFTLEDLAKLTP
;
A
#
# COMPACT_ATOMS: atom_id res chain seq x y z
N MET A 1 9.34 -5.27 3.82
CA MET A 1 8.79 -4.01 4.36
C MET A 1 7.94 -4.25 5.61
N LYS A 2 6.84 -5.03 5.58
CA LYS A 2 6.02 -5.31 6.78
C LYS A 2 6.82 -5.92 7.95
N GLU A 3 7.67 -6.91 7.68
CA GLU A 3 8.56 -7.52 8.69
C GLU A 3 9.51 -6.52 9.36
N GLN A 4 9.90 -5.46 8.64
CA GLN A 4 10.78 -4.40 9.13
C GLN A 4 10.00 -3.19 9.70
N GLY A 5 8.67 -3.23 9.70
CA GLY A 5 7.82 -2.14 10.18
C GLY A 5 7.83 -0.88 9.31
N VAL A 6 8.26 -0.98 8.05
CA VAL A 6 8.37 0.15 7.11
C VAL A 6 7.36 0.07 5.95
N HIS A 7 6.36 -0.79 6.06
CA HIS A 7 5.27 -0.86 5.08
C HIS A 7 4.37 0.36 5.22
N GLU A 8 3.98 0.94 4.09
CA GLU A 8 3.09 2.10 4.04
C GLU A 8 2.03 1.91 2.96
N THR A 9 0.80 2.24 3.32
CA THR A 9 -0.36 2.41 2.42
C THR A 9 -0.32 3.81 1.78
N PRO A 10 -1.16 4.09 0.75
CA PRO A 10 -1.16 5.40 0.09
C PRO A 10 -1.37 6.57 1.06
N ILE A 11 -2.20 6.40 2.09
CA ILE A 11 -2.45 7.47 3.06
C ILE A 11 -1.23 7.72 3.96
N GLU A 12 -0.54 6.66 4.38
CA GLU A 12 0.69 6.76 5.19
C GLU A 12 1.82 7.43 4.41
N GLN A 13 1.99 7.05 3.13
CA GLN A 13 2.94 7.72 2.23
C GLN A 13 2.63 9.21 2.06
N MET A 14 1.35 9.58 1.89
CA MET A 14 0.96 10.98 1.78
C MET A 14 1.19 11.75 3.07
N ILE A 15 0.88 11.14 4.23
CA ILE A 15 1.15 11.74 5.54
C ILE A 15 2.65 12.02 5.68
N ARG A 16 3.51 11.02 5.40
CA ARG A 16 4.97 11.17 5.48
C ARG A 16 5.51 12.20 4.49
N LEU A 17 4.99 12.23 3.26
CA LEU A 17 5.34 13.25 2.29
C LEU A 17 5.12 14.66 2.87
N TYR A 18 3.96 14.91 3.47
CA TYR A 18 3.63 16.23 4.01
C TYR A 18 4.37 16.56 5.31
N GLN A 19 4.50 15.59 6.21
CA GLN A 19 5.08 15.80 7.54
C GLN A 19 6.60 15.86 7.52
N ASP A 20 7.25 15.00 6.73
CA ASP A 20 8.68 14.78 6.83
C ASP A 20 9.46 15.33 5.63
N LYS A 21 8.81 15.47 4.47
CA LYS A 21 9.52 15.71 3.20
C LYS A 21 9.17 17.01 2.49
N LEU A 22 7.97 17.55 2.65
CA LEU A 22 7.51 18.72 1.91
C LEU A 22 7.57 20.01 2.74
N TYR A 23 7.21 19.95 4.02
CA TYR A 23 7.11 21.13 4.89
C TYR A 23 8.08 21.07 6.08
N PRO A 24 8.59 22.22 6.57
CA PRO A 24 8.43 23.56 5.99
C PRO A 24 9.32 23.78 4.74
N GLU A 25 10.33 22.95 4.53
CA GLU A 25 11.23 22.99 3.38
C GLU A 25 11.31 21.60 2.75
N ALA A 26 11.30 21.54 1.42
CA ALA A 26 11.28 20.28 0.70
C ALA A 26 12.64 19.57 0.75
N VAL A 27 12.65 18.31 1.19
CA VAL A 27 13.80 17.42 1.15
C VAL A 27 13.81 16.72 -0.21
N VAL A 28 14.79 17.05 -1.04
CA VAL A 28 14.91 16.54 -2.40
C VAL A 28 16.26 15.90 -2.67
N ASP A 29 16.31 15.01 -3.67
CA ASP A 29 17.54 14.40 -4.14
C ASP A 29 18.32 15.31 -5.14
N GLY A 30 19.36 14.74 -5.76
CA GLY A 30 20.18 15.45 -6.76
C GLY A 30 19.43 15.89 -8.02
N GLU A 31 18.28 15.29 -8.31
CA GLU A 31 17.41 15.67 -9.43
C GLU A 31 16.30 16.65 -9.01
N ARG A 32 16.29 17.05 -7.74
CA ARG A 32 15.26 17.89 -7.10
C ARG A 32 13.89 17.19 -6.99
N LEU A 33 13.89 15.87 -6.82
CA LEU A 33 12.69 15.08 -6.58
C LEU A 33 12.56 14.75 -5.09
N ILE A 34 11.33 14.81 -4.57
CA ILE A 34 11.02 14.28 -3.24
C ILE A 34 10.86 12.75 -3.37
N ARG A 35 11.69 12.00 -2.65
CA ARG A 35 11.69 10.53 -2.67
C ARG A 35 10.92 9.99 -1.47
N VAL A 36 9.73 9.44 -1.71
CA VAL A 36 8.91 8.72 -0.72
C VAL A 36 9.12 7.20 -0.87
N ASP A 37 9.77 6.77 -1.94
CA ASP A 37 10.22 5.41 -2.24
C ASP A 37 11.49 5.00 -1.47
N ASP A 38 12.01 5.85 -0.59
CA ASP A 38 13.27 5.63 0.12
C ASP A 38 13.26 4.40 1.06
N PHE A 39 12.13 4.09 1.68
CA PHE A 39 11.99 2.85 2.45
C PHE A 39 12.00 1.61 1.56
N GLU A 40 11.29 1.66 0.42
CA GLU A 40 11.23 0.57 -0.56
C GLU A 40 12.61 0.32 -1.20
N LEU A 41 13.34 1.38 -1.53
CA LEU A 41 14.64 1.31 -2.19
C LEU A 41 15.83 1.15 -1.22
N SER A 42 15.57 1.01 0.08
CA SER A 42 16.62 0.75 1.06
C SER A 42 17.39 -0.55 0.77
N GLU A 43 18.69 -0.56 1.05
CA GLU A 43 19.54 -1.73 0.79
C GLU A 43 19.02 -3.00 1.47
N GLU A 44 18.50 -2.87 2.69
CA GLU A 44 17.97 -3.99 3.47
C GLU A 44 16.71 -4.59 2.82
N VAL A 45 15.75 -3.75 2.41
CA VAL A 45 14.54 -4.21 1.71
C VAL A 45 14.92 -4.86 0.39
N GLN A 46 15.76 -4.20 -0.42
CA GLN A 46 16.15 -4.70 -1.73
C GLN A 46 16.94 -6.01 -1.63
N ALA A 47 17.84 -6.16 -0.65
CA ALA A 47 18.55 -7.40 -0.41
C ALA A 47 17.60 -8.56 -0.09
N ARG A 48 16.61 -8.32 0.77
CA ARG A 48 15.61 -9.34 1.14
C ARG A 48 14.72 -9.72 -0.04
N VAL A 49 14.27 -8.75 -0.82
CA VAL A 49 13.48 -9.01 -2.05
C VAL A 49 14.30 -9.84 -3.05
N ASN A 50 15.56 -9.48 -3.28
CA ASN A 50 16.46 -10.20 -4.19
C ASN A 50 16.76 -11.64 -3.75
N GLU A 51 16.72 -11.92 -2.44
CA GLU A 51 16.84 -13.28 -1.90
C GLU A 51 15.57 -14.10 -2.14
N ILE A 52 14.39 -13.51 -1.93
CA ILE A 52 13.10 -14.21 -2.05
C ILE A 52 12.73 -14.46 -3.51
N MET A 53 12.93 -13.46 -4.38
CA MET A 53 12.39 -13.44 -5.75
C MET A 53 12.78 -14.67 -6.59
N PRO A 54 14.04 -15.17 -6.60
CA PRO A 54 14.42 -16.35 -7.37
C PRO A 54 13.79 -17.66 -6.88
N ASN A 55 13.31 -17.69 -5.63
CA ASN A 55 12.75 -18.87 -4.98
C ASN A 55 11.22 -18.96 -5.11
N LEU A 56 10.57 -17.94 -5.68
CA LEU A 56 9.12 -17.92 -5.89
C LEU A 56 8.71 -18.91 -6.99
N THR A 57 7.70 -19.72 -6.69
CA THR A 57 7.06 -20.67 -7.61
C THR A 57 5.54 -20.55 -7.52
N ALA A 58 4.84 -21.17 -8.46
CA ALA A 58 3.37 -21.18 -8.48
C ALA A 58 2.77 -21.86 -7.23
N GLU A 59 3.52 -22.75 -6.58
CA GLU A 59 3.08 -23.51 -5.42
C GLU A 59 3.37 -22.80 -4.09
N ASN A 60 4.34 -21.87 -4.04
CA ASN A 60 4.83 -21.29 -2.78
C ASN A 60 4.64 -19.77 -2.66
N PHE A 61 4.15 -19.08 -3.70
CA PHE A 61 4.10 -17.61 -3.71
C PHE A 61 3.27 -17.01 -2.58
N THR A 62 2.25 -17.72 -2.10
CA THR A 62 1.41 -17.29 -0.97
C THR A 62 2.06 -17.46 0.39
N LEU A 63 3.13 -18.27 0.46
CA LEU A 63 3.89 -18.53 1.68
C LEU A 63 5.14 -17.65 1.77
N LEU A 64 5.82 -17.44 0.63
CA LEU A 64 7.04 -16.64 0.56
C LEU A 64 6.76 -15.13 0.42
N GLY A 65 5.66 -14.76 -0.21
CA GLY A 65 5.22 -13.38 -0.34
C GLY A 65 3.95 -13.10 0.48
N ASP A 66 3.68 -11.82 0.72
CA ASP A 66 2.43 -11.38 1.36
C ASP A 66 1.27 -11.29 0.36
N TYR A 67 0.93 -12.41 -0.29
CA TYR A 67 -0.19 -12.46 -1.23
C TYR A 67 -1.53 -12.16 -0.57
N GLN A 68 -1.72 -12.63 0.67
CA GLN A 68 -2.97 -12.41 1.40
C GLN A 68 -3.17 -10.92 1.70
N GLY A 69 -2.13 -10.21 2.16
CA GLY A 69 -2.19 -8.77 2.37
C GLY A 69 -2.43 -8.01 1.07
N PHE A 70 -1.73 -8.36 0.00
CA PHE A 70 -1.97 -7.78 -1.32
C PHE A 70 -3.43 -7.95 -1.79
N LYS A 71 -3.98 -9.17 -1.67
CA LYS A 71 -5.37 -9.46 -2.05
C LYS A 71 -6.35 -8.67 -1.19
N GLN A 72 -6.12 -8.60 0.12
CA GLN A 72 -6.96 -7.85 1.04
C GLN A 72 -6.97 -6.36 0.69
N GLU A 73 -5.80 -5.75 0.49
CA GLU A 73 -5.68 -4.34 0.11
C GLU A 73 -6.37 -4.06 -1.25
N PHE A 74 -6.27 -4.99 -2.20
CA PHE A 74 -7.01 -4.91 -3.47
C PHE A 74 -8.53 -4.97 -3.28
N MET A 75 -9.03 -5.87 -2.43
CA MET A 75 -10.47 -5.98 -2.13
C MET A 75 -10.98 -4.70 -1.47
N GLN A 76 -10.26 -4.19 -0.47
CA GLN A 76 -10.61 -2.99 0.26
C GLN A 76 -10.65 -1.74 -0.61
N LEU A 77 -9.71 -1.61 -1.56
CA LEU A 77 -9.73 -0.54 -2.57
C LEU A 77 -11.03 -0.53 -3.39
N ASN A 78 -11.62 -1.71 -3.61
CA ASN A 78 -12.86 -1.88 -4.37
C ASN A 78 -14.12 -1.92 -3.47
N GLY A 79 -13.99 -1.62 -2.17
CA GLY A 79 -15.11 -1.59 -1.22
C GLY A 79 -15.48 -2.96 -0.63
N PHE A 80 -14.65 -3.99 -0.81
CA PHE A 80 -14.87 -5.34 -0.29
C PHE A 80 -13.97 -5.67 0.92
N GLU A 81 -14.39 -6.63 1.75
CA GLU A 81 -13.64 -7.07 2.94
C GLU A 81 -13.25 -5.91 3.90
N LEU A 82 -14.12 -4.91 4.00
CA LEU A 82 -13.99 -3.79 4.94
C LEU A 82 -14.67 -4.11 6.27
N ASP A 83 -13.94 -3.88 7.36
CA ASP A 83 -14.48 -4.00 8.70
C ASP A 83 -15.59 -2.97 8.94
N GLY A 84 -16.72 -3.43 9.48
CA GLY A 84 -17.87 -2.58 9.80
C GLY A 84 -18.84 -2.32 8.64
N VAL A 85 -18.62 -2.93 7.47
CA VAL A 85 -19.58 -2.91 6.35
C VAL A 85 -20.47 -4.17 6.42
N ASP A 86 -21.79 -3.96 6.41
CA ASP A 86 -22.76 -5.05 6.26
C ASP A 86 -22.96 -5.35 4.77
N TYR A 87 -22.34 -6.43 4.29
CA TYR A 87 -22.42 -6.86 2.89
C TYR A 87 -23.77 -7.50 2.52
N GLU A 88 -24.62 -7.81 3.50
CA GLU A 88 -25.98 -8.32 3.26
C GLU A 88 -27.03 -7.19 3.27
N GLN A 89 -26.62 -5.96 3.58
CA GLN A 89 -27.51 -4.81 3.55
C GLN A 89 -27.96 -4.51 2.11
N GLU A 90 -29.28 -4.54 1.89
CA GLU A 90 -29.85 -4.17 0.60
C GLU A 90 -29.68 -2.68 0.29
N PHE A 91 -29.48 -2.37 -0.99
CA PHE A 91 -29.45 -1.01 -1.53
C PHE A 91 -30.11 -0.98 -2.91
N THR A 92 -30.54 0.21 -3.34
CA THR A 92 -31.08 0.43 -4.70
C THR A 92 -30.15 1.28 -5.53
N LEU A 93 -30.16 1.10 -6.85
CA LEU A 93 -29.39 1.95 -7.77
C LEU A 93 -29.91 3.39 -7.76
N GLU A 94 -31.22 3.58 -7.55
CA GLU A 94 -31.85 4.89 -7.41
C GLU A 94 -31.32 5.67 -6.20
N ASP A 95 -30.99 4.99 -5.09
CA ASP A 95 -30.41 5.64 -3.92
C ASP A 95 -28.97 6.08 -4.16
N LEU A 96 -28.17 5.24 -4.81
CA LEU A 96 -26.79 5.58 -5.18
C LEU A 96 -26.74 6.74 -6.19
N ALA A 97 -27.68 6.80 -7.13
CA ALA A 97 -27.75 7.85 -8.15
C ALA A 97 -28.06 9.25 -7.59
N LYS A 98 -28.56 9.35 -6.35
CA LYS A 98 -28.82 10.64 -5.67
C LYS A 98 -27.57 11.24 -5.03
N LEU A 99 -26.49 10.47 -4.91
CA LEU A 99 -25.25 10.95 -4.30
C LEU A 99 -24.63 12.05 -5.18
N THR A 100 -24.23 13.15 -4.55
CA THR A 100 -23.48 14.23 -5.20
C THR A 100 -22.00 14.04 -4.93
N PRO A 101 -21.12 14.21 -5.93
CA PRO A 101 -19.67 14.21 -5.73
C PRO A 101 -19.19 15.28 -4.73
#